data_AF-A0A9P0DDF4-F1
#
_entry.id   AF-A0A9P0DDF4-F1
#
_cell.length_a   1.000
_cell.length_b   1.000
_cell.length_c   1.000
_cell.angle_alpha   90.00
_cell.angle_beta   90.00
_cell.angle_gamma   90.00
#
_symmetry.space_group_name_H-M   'P 1'
#
loop_
_entity.id
_entity.type
_entity.pdbx_description
1 polymer ?
#
loop_
_entity_poly.entity_id
_entity_poly.type
_entity_poly.pdbx_seq_one_letter_code
_entity_poly.pdbx_strand_id
1 'polypeptide(L)'
;MFHCEDRLRDKGKFVKQNVLNKRKKSILAMNNAKKLRKETPNVENNLCSGRRIVELQELGKHLKCCRCERVLSLENTTNETRKGLYSILNVKCNECNIDTIVPTGKVHTTKSEVKHSDVSTKAVLGAVHSRFGQTALNKFLAVMNVPTISWSLYKRYEREIGPAIEETAKKSCSAAEER
;
A
#
# COMPACT_ATOMS: atom_id res chain seq x y z
N MET A 1 -14.31 60.62 5.43
CA MET A 1 -14.90 59.37 4.89
C MET A 1 -13.77 58.39 4.72
N PHE A 2 -13.52 57.49 5.68
CA PHE A 2 -12.39 56.55 5.63
C PHE A 2 -12.80 55.29 4.86
N HIS A 3 -12.19 55.05 3.71
CA HIS A 3 -12.34 53.79 2.97
C HIS A 3 -11.63 52.66 3.73
N CYS A 4 -12.40 51.66 4.17
CA CYS A 4 -11.86 50.41 4.69
C CYS A 4 -11.43 49.55 3.49
N GLU A 5 -10.14 49.49 3.19
CA GLU A 5 -9.61 48.60 2.16
C GLU A 5 -9.80 47.14 2.60
N ASP A 6 -10.53 46.36 1.80
CA ASP A 6 -10.69 44.92 1.96
C ASP A 6 -9.34 44.21 1.85
N ARG A 7 -8.72 43.93 3.01
CA ARG A 7 -7.45 43.20 3.08
C ARG A 7 -7.68 41.72 2.76
N LEU A 8 -7.00 41.22 1.74
CA LEU A 8 -7.03 39.82 1.31
C LEU A 8 -6.68 38.86 2.45
N ARG A 9 -7.50 37.82 2.63
CA ARG A 9 -7.29 36.76 3.64
C ARG A 9 -7.24 35.38 2.98
N ASP A 10 -6.36 34.52 3.47
CA ASP A 10 -6.25 33.09 3.12
C ASP A 10 -6.27 32.26 4.41
N LYS A 11 -7.21 31.33 4.52
CA LYS A 11 -7.47 30.53 5.74
C LYS A 11 -7.57 31.38 7.03
N GLY A 12 -8.29 32.50 6.95
CA GLY A 12 -8.52 33.41 8.08
C GLY A 12 -7.34 34.33 8.42
N LYS A 13 -6.18 34.20 7.77
CA LYS A 13 -5.01 35.07 8.00
C LYS A 13 -4.86 36.10 6.90
N PHE A 14 -4.43 37.32 7.24
CA PHE A 14 -4.11 38.36 6.25
C PHE A 14 -2.92 37.93 5.39
N VAL A 15 -3.06 38.07 4.06
CA VAL A 15 -2.05 37.63 3.10
C VAL A 15 -1.91 38.66 1.99
N LYS A 16 -0.66 38.94 1.60
CA LYS A 16 -0.35 39.79 0.44
C LYS A 16 -0.75 39.08 -0.86
N GLN A 17 -1.34 39.81 -1.81
CA GLN A 17 -1.83 39.27 -3.09
C GLN A 17 -0.79 38.41 -3.85
N ASN A 18 0.47 38.85 -3.86
CA ASN A 18 1.57 38.13 -4.52
C ASN A 18 1.85 36.74 -3.92
N VAL A 19 1.64 36.57 -2.61
CA VAL A 19 1.84 35.29 -1.91
C VAL A 19 0.70 34.33 -2.25
N LEU A 20 -0.54 34.84 -2.31
CA LEU A 20 -1.71 34.05 -2.72
C LEU A 20 -1.58 33.56 -4.17
N ASN A 21 -1.14 34.43 -5.07
CA ASN A 21 -0.93 34.10 -6.48
C ASN A 21 0.16 33.04 -6.67
N LYS A 22 1.28 33.13 -5.92
CA LYS A 22 2.33 32.09 -5.92
C LYS A 22 1.80 30.73 -5.47
N ARG A 23 0.97 30.68 -4.41
CA ARG A 23 0.35 29.45 -3.91
C ARG A 23 -0.62 28.84 -4.92
N LYS A 24 -1.48 29.65 -5.54
CA LYS A 24 -2.41 29.18 -6.60
C LYS A 24 -1.64 28.59 -7.78
N LYS A 25 -0.55 29.24 -8.20
CA LYS A 25 0.30 28.76 -9.30
C LYS A 25 0.98 27.43 -8.98
N SER A 26 1.47 27.24 -7.75
CA SER A 26 2.09 25.96 -7.35
C SER A 26 1.08 24.81 -7.24
N ILE A 27 -0.13 25.07 -6.74
CA ILE A 27 -1.22 24.08 -6.69
C ILE A 27 -1.63 23.68 -8.11
N LEU A 28 -1.78 24.63 -9.02
CA LEU A 28 -2.12 24.36 -10.42
C LEU A 28 -1.04 23.52 -11.12
N ALA A 29 0.24 23.86 -10.90
CA ALA A 29 1.36 23.09 -11.43
C ALA A 29 1.38 21.65 -10.88
N MET A 30 1.12 21.45 -9.59
CA MET A 30 1.01 20.12 -8.98
C MET A 30 -0.15 19.31 -9.55
N ASN A 31 -1.31 19.94 -9.78
CA ASN A 31 -2.47 19.28 -10.37
C ASN A 31 -2.24 18.90 -11.84
N ASN A 32 -1.59 19.78 -12.62
CA ASN A 32 -1.24 19.50 -14.01
C ASN A 32 -0.20 18.37 -14.10
N ALA A 33 0.80 18.35 -13.23
CA ALA A 33 1.76 17.24 -13.16
C ALA A 33 1.10 15.90 -12.77
N LYS A 34 0.08 15.93 -11.90
CA LYS A 34 -0.73 14.74 -11.60
C LYS A 34 -1.59 14.29 -12.79
N LYS A 35 -2.13 15.22 -13.57
CA LYS A 35 -2.92 14.91 -14.78
C LYS A 35 -2.06 14.28 -15.87
N LEU A 36 -0.88 14.84 -16.13
CA LEU A 36 0.09 14.29 -17.09
C LEU A 36 0.60 12.89 -16.70
N ARG A 37 0.68 12.58 -15.40
CA ARG A 37 1.00 11.20 -14.93
C ARG A 37 -0.15 10.21 -15.13
N LYS A 38 -1.39 10.69 -15.27
CA LYS A 38 -2.59 9.86 -15.43
C LYS A 38 -2.84 9.48 -16.89
N GLU A 39 -2.30 10.26 -17.82
CA GLU A 39 -2.30 9.98 -19.26
C GLU A 39 -1.08 9.13 -19.61
N THR A 40 -1.14 7.83 -19.30
CA THR A 40 -0.21 6.83 -19.88
C THR A 40 -0.83 6.26 -21.16
N PRO A 41 -0.02 5.92 -22.19
CA PRO A 41 -0.54 5.36 -23.43
C PRO A 41 -1.21 4.01 -23.16
N ASN A 42 -2.21 3.70 -23.99
CA ASN A 42 -3.00 2.48 -23.98
C ASN A 42 -2.10 1.26 -24.27
N VAL A 43 -1.43 0.77 -23.24
CA VAL A 43 -0.77 -0.54 -23.20
C VAL A 43 -1.86 -1.53 -22.83
N GLU A 44 -1.93 -2.67 -23.53
CA GLU A 44 -2.81 -3.79 -23.19
C GLU A 44 -2.98 -3.90 -21.68
N ASN A 45 -4.20 -3.67 -21.19
CA ASN A 45 -4.52 -3.54 -19.77
C ASN A 45 -4.42 -4.92 -19.10
N ASN A 46 -3.19 -5.38 -18.87
CA ASN A 46 -2.89 -6.52 -18.03
C ASN A 46 -3.21 -6.13 -16.59
N LEU A 47 -4.48 -6.33 -16.23
CA LEU A 47 -5.11 -6.01 -14.96
C LEU A 47 -4.31 -6.50 -13.73
N CYS A 48 -3.54 -7.57 -13.91
CA CYS A 48 -2.65 -8.17 -12.90
C CYS A 48 -1.23 -8.40 -13.45
N SER A 49 -0.62 -7.39 -14.07
CA SER A 49 0.76 -7.53 -14.57
C SER A 49 1.78 -7.80 -13.45
N GLY A 50 2.78 -8.63 -13.76
CA GLY A 50 3.86 -9.02 -12.84
C GLY A 50 3.50 -10.19 -11.92
N ARG A 51 4.36 -10.44 -10.94
CA ARG A 51 4.23 -11.53 -9.95
C ARG A 51 3.63 -10.99 -8.66
N ARG A 52 2.95 -11.87 -7.89
CA ARG A 52 2.40 -11.56 -6.57
C ARG A 52 2.91 -12.55 -5.54
N ILE A 53 3.13 -12.07 -4.32
CA ILE A 53 3.45 -12.92 -3.18
C ILE A 53 2.12 -13.27 -2.52
N VAL A 54 1.79 -14.56 -2.46
CA VAL A 54 0.50 -15.05 -2.00
C VAL A 54 0.68 -16.12 -0.93
N GLU A 55 -0.28 -16.19 -0.01
CA GLU A 55 -0.38 -17.29 0.94
C GLU A 55 -1.34 -18.34 0.34
N LEU A 56 -0.77 -19.41 -0.23
CA LEU A 56 -1.52 -20.36 -1.08
C LEU A 56 -2.76 -20.95 -0.40
N GLN A 57 -2.66 -21.28 0.91
CA GLN A 57 -3.78 -21.80 1.68
C GLN A 57 -4.92 -20.78 1.82
N GLU A 58 -4.58 -19.52 2.08
CA GLU A 58 -5.57 -18.45 2.24
C GLU A 58 -6.23 -18.11 0.89
N LEU A 59 -5.42 -18.06 -0.17
CA LEU A 59 -5.92 -17.85 -1.53
C LEU A 59 -6.88 -18.98 -1.94
N GLY A 60 -6.49 -20.24 -1.74
CA GLY A 60 -7.32 -21.40 -2.08
C GLY A 60 -8.65 -21.43 -1.31
N LYS A 61 -8.64 -21.02 -0.03
CA LYS A 61 -9.87 -20.89 0.77
C LYS A 61 -10.86 -19.89 0.18
N HIS A 62 -10.37 -18.79 -0.39
CA HIS A 62 -11.20 -17.71 -0.92
C HIS A 62 -11.49 -17.82 -2.42
N LEU A 63 -10.86 -18.77 -3.14
CA LEU A 63 -11.15 -19.06 -4.55
C LEU A 63 -12.45 -19.86 -4.74
N LYS A 64 -13.50 -19.47 -4.03
CA LYS A 64 -14.85 -20.02 -4.14
C LYS A 64 -15.83 -18.86 -4.23
N CYS A 65 -16.81 -18.99 -5.13
CA CYS A 65 -17.83 -17.96 -5.30
C CYS A 65 -18.60 -17.74 -4.00
N CYS A 66 -18.79 -16.48 -3.59
CA CYS A 66 -19.54 -16.13 -2.39
C CYS A 66 -21.04 -16.50 -2.44
N ARG A 67 -21.58 -16.82 -3.62
CA ARG A 67 -22.99 -17.20 -3.81
C ARG A 67 -23.21 -18.68 -4.09
N CYS A 68 -22.46 -19.24 -5.04
CA CYS A 68 -22.68 -20.62 -5.51
C CYS A 68 -21.60 -21.61 -5.09
N GLU A 69 -20.60 -21.16 -4.32
CA GLU A 69 -19.49 -21.95 -3.76
C GLU A 69 -18.59 -22.69 -4.76
N ARG A 70 -18.86 -22.56 -6.05
CA ARG A 70 -18.01 -23.12 -7.11
C ARG A 70 -16.65 -22.44 -7.15
N VAL A 71 -15.65 -23.22 -7.55
CA VAL A 71 -14.26 -22.75 -7.67
C VAL A 71 -14.18 -21.65 -8.72
N LEU A 72 -13.44 -20.59 -8.39
CA LEU A 72 -13.22 -19.45 -9.27
C LEU A 72 -11.91 -19.63 -10.06
N SER A 73 -11.92 -19.25 -11.34
CA SER A 73 -10.70 -19.15 -12.15
C SER A 73 -10.07 -17.77 -11.99
N LEU A 74 -8.77 -17.71 -11.71
CA LEU A 74 -8.01 -16.46 -11.67
C LEU A 74 -7.96 -15.74 -13.03
N GLU A 75 -8.20 -16.45 -14.14
CA GLU A 75 -8.31 -15.85 -15.47
C GLU A 75 -9.49 -14.88 -15.56
N ASN A 76 -10.52 -15.07 -14.74
CA ASN A 76 -11.71 -14.20 -14.67
C ASN A 76 -11.55 -13.05 -13.68
N THR A 77 -10.31 -12.66 -13.37
CA THR A 77 -10.07 -11.50 -12.51
C THR A 77 -10.51 -10.23 -13.24
N THR A 78 -11.42 -9.46 -12.62
CA THR A 78 -11.97 -8.21 -13.16
C THR A 78 -11.34 -6.98 -12.55
N ASN A 79 -10.82 -7.09 -11.31
CA ASN A 79 -10.04 -6.03 -10.69
C ASN A 79 -8.99 -6.55 -9.70
N GLU A 80 -7.95 -5.75 -9.46
CA GLU A 80 -6.98 -5.94 -8.38
C GLU A 80 -6.85 -4.67 -7.53
N THR A 81 -7.02 -4.81 -6.21
CA THR A 81 -6.67 -3.76 -5.24
C THR A 81 -5.44 -4.16 -4.45
N ARG A 82 -4.32 -3.45 -4.66
CA ARG A 82 -3.06 -3.68 -3.93
C ARG A 82 -2.98 -2.84 -2.65
N LYS A 83 -2.51 -3.47 -1.58
CA LYS A 83 -2.21 -2.86 -0.27
C LYS A 83 -0.78 -3.24 0.16
N GLY A 84 0.21 -2.63 -0.47
CA GLY A 84 1.61 -3.04 -0.35
C GLY A 84 1.89 -4.27 -1.20
N LEU A 85 2.42 -5.33 -0.60
CA LEU A 85 2.67 -6.62 -1.26
C LEU A 85 1.46 -7.56 -1.24
N TYR A 86 0.45 -7.21 -0.45
CA TYR A 86 -0.81 -7.94 -0.36
C TYR A 86 -1.82 -7.41 -1.40
N SER A 87 -2.57 -8.33 -1.99
CA SER A 87 -3.54 -8.02 -3.05
C SER A 87 -4.92 -8.58 -2.70
N ILE A 88 -5.93 -7.88 -3.17
CA ILE A 88 -7.33 -8.31 -3.09
C ILE A 88 -7.82 -8.36 -4.53
N LEU A 89 -8.14 -9.56 -5.00
CA LEU A 89 -8.65 -9.79 -6.34
C LEU A 89 -10.17 -9.72 -6.33
N ASN A 90 -10.75 -9.18 -7.38
CA ASN A 90 -12.16 -9.33 -7.68
C ASN A 90 -12.27 -10.33 -8.83
N VAL A 91 -12.89 -11.48 -8.59
CA VAL A 91 -12.95 -12.58 -9.55
C VAL A 91 -14.39 -12.88 -9.89
N LYS A 92 -14.72 -12.80 -11.18
CA LYS A 92 -16.07 -13.05 -11.67
C LYS A 92 -16.34 -14.56 -11.77
N CYS A 93 -17.44 -14.99 -11.17
CA CYS A 93 -17.90 -16.37 -11.30
C CYS A 93 -18.52 -16.60 -12.69
N ASN A 94 -18.11 -17.67 -13.38
CA ASN A 94 -18.67 -18.03 -14.69
C ASN A 94 -20.15 -18.43 -14.65
N GLU A 95 -20.63 -18.87 -13.49
CA GLU A 95 -21.92 -19.55 -13.36
C GLU A 95 -23.02 -18.58 -12.95
N CYS A 96 -22.75 -17.76 -11.93
CA CYS A 96 -23.71 -16.77 -11.44
C CYS A 96 -23.37 -15.33 -11.82
N ASN A 97 -22.26 -15.11 -12.56
CA ASN A 97 -21.77 -13.79 -13.00
C ASN A 97 -21.51 -12.79 -11.87
N ILE A 98 -21.37 -13.26 -10.62
CA ILE A 98 -21.08 -12.42 -9.45
C ILE A 98 -19.58 -12.34 -9.21
N ASP A 99 -19.18 -11.12 -8.94
CA ASP A 99 -17.85 -10.71 -8.49
C ASP A 99 -17.63 -11.11 -7.03
N THR A 100 -16.60 -11.94 -6.81
CA THR A 100 -16.21 -12.38 -5.46
C THR A 100 -14.88 -11.76 -5.08
N ILE A 101 -14.81 -11.27 -3.84
CA ILE A 101 -13.59 -10.71 -3.25
C ILE A 101 -12.70 -11.85 -2.77
N VAL A 102 -11.51 -11.95 -3.36
CA VAL A 102 -10.52 -12.99 -3.08
C VAL A 102 -9.26 -12.35 -2.49
N PRO A 103 -9.10 -12.34 -1.15
CA PRO A 103 -7.84 -11.94 -0.51
C PRO A 103 -6.71 -12.93 -0.81
N THR A 104 -5.50 -12.44 -1.08
CA THR A 104 -4.35 -13.31 -1.41
C THR A 104 -3.50 -13.73 -0.20
N GLY A 105 -3.96 -13.48 1.02
CA GLY A 105 -3.20 -13.69 2.25
C GLY A 105 -3.90 -13.10 3.48
N LYS A 106 -3.36 -13.42 4.66
CA LYS A 106 -3.94 -13.00 5.94
C LYS A 106 -3.68 -11.52 6.26
N VAL A 107 -4.57 -11.01 7.09
CA VAL A 107 -4.52 -9.66 7.65
C VAL A 107 -4.73 -9.78 9.15
N HIS A 108 -3.86 -9.16 9.93
CA HIS A 108 -4.01 -9.04 11.38
C HIS A 108 -4.27 -7.60 11.78
N THR A 109 -4.77 -7.45 13.01
CA THR A 109 -5.01 -6.15 13.62
C THR A 109 -3.84 -5.83 14.54
N THR A 110 -3.24 -4.66 14.32
CA THR A 110 -2.16 -4.14 15.18
C THR A 110 -2.72 -3.68 16.52
N LYS A 111 -1.83 -3.42 17.49
CA LYS A 111 -2.19 -2.80 18.79
C LYS A 111 -2.90 -1.44 18.65
N SER A 112 -2.77 -0.78 17.50
CA SER A 112 -3.41 0.50 17.19
C SER A 112 -4.71 0.34 16.39
N GLU A 113 -5.30 -0.86 16.37
CA GLU A 113 -6.54 -1.19 15.62
C GLU A 113 -6.43 -0.99 14.10
N VAL A 114 -5.20 -0.88 13.58
CA VAL A 114 -4.95 -0.78 12.13
C VAL A 114 -4.76 -2.18 11.55
N LYS A 115 -5.40 -2.45 10.41
CA LYS A 115 -5.28 -3.72 9.67
C LYS A 115 -4.02 -3.76 8.81
N HIS A 116 -3.17 -4.76 9.06
CA HIS A 116 -1.89 -4.98 8.41
C HIS A 116 -1.83 -6.35 7.76
N SER A 117 -1.23 -6.44 6.56
CA SER A 117 -1.11 -7.73 5.86
C SER A 117 0.11 -8.49 6.38
N ASP A 118 -0.05 -9.78 6.62
CA ASP A 118 1.03 -10.66 7.09
C ASP A 118 2.18 -10.70 6.08
N VAL A 119 1.86 -10.78 4.78
CA VAL A 119 2.85 -10.80 3.69
C VAL A 119 3.76 -9.58 3.73
N SER A 120 3.19 -8.38 3.83
CA SER A 120 4.00 -7.15 3.88
C SER A 120 4.78 -7.03 5.20
N THR A 121 4.18 -7.47 6.32
CA THR A 121 4.83 -7.46 7.64
C THR A 121 6.06 -8.35 7.64
N LYS A 122 5.93 -9.59 7.14
CA LYS A 122 7.04 -10.55 7.02
C LYS A 122 8.11 -10.07 6.04
N ALA A 123 7.73 -9.46 4.92
CA ALA A 123 8.69 -8.91 3.97
C ALA A 123 9.51 -7.75 4.58
N VAL A 124 8.87 -6.85 5.32
CA VAL A 124 9.55 -5.74 6.01
C VAL A 124 10.41 -6.27 7.16
N LEU A 125 9.94 -7.27 7.92
CA LEU A 125 10.74 -7.95 8.94
C LEU A 125 12.00 -8.59 8.36
N GLY A 126 11.86 -9.35 7.27
CA GLY A 126 12.99 -9.94 6.56
C GLY A 126 13.96 -8.90 6.01
N ALA A 127 13.43 -7.78 5.50
CA ALA A 127 14.25 -6.66 5.06
C ALA A 127 15.05 -6.04 6.23
N VAL A 128 14.41 -5.72 7.35
CA VAL A 128 15.08 -5.16 8.53
C VAL A 128 16.13 -6.11 9.07
N HIS A 129 15.82 -7.41 9.20
CA HIS A 129 16.76 -8.42 9.66
C HIS A 129 17.97 -8.56 8.72
N SER A 130 17.76 -8.39 7.41
CA SER A 130 18.81 -8.40 6.38
C SER A 130 19.49 -7.04 6.18
N ARG A 131 19.20 -6.05 7.04
CA ARG A 131 19.68 -4.65 6.93
C ARG A 131 19.31 -3.97 5.60
N PHE A 132 18.24 -4.41 4.96
CA PHE A 132 17.69 -3.80 3.76
C PHE A 132 16.80 -2.61 4.15
N GLY A 133 17.13 -1.43 3.63
CA GLY A 133 16.19 -0.32 3.57
C GLY A 133 15.14 -0.52 2.47
N GLN A 134 14.09 0.31 2.48
CA GLN A 134 13.01 0.26 1.50
C GLN A 134 13.51 0.29 0.03
N THR A 135 14.53 1.11 -0.27
CA THR A 135 15.12 1.18 -1.61
C THR A 135 15.75 -0.15 -2.04
N ALA A 136 16.48 -0.82 -1.14
CA ALA A 136 17.11 -2.11 -1.43
C ALA A 136 16.05 -3.19 -1.65
N LEU A 137 15.03 -3.24 -0.77
CA LEU A 137 13.89 -4.14 -0.93
C LEU A 137 13.16 -3.91 -2.26
N ASN A 138 12.89 -2.67 -2.63
CA ASN A 138 12.22 -2.37 -3.90
C ASN A 138 13.06 -2.75 -5.13
N LYS A 139 14.38 -2.59 -5.09
CA LYS A 139 15.27 -3.08 -6.17
C LYS A 139 15.17 -4.60 -6.30
N PHE A 140 15.20 -5.32 -5.18
CA PHE A 140 15.04 -6.77 -5.16
C PHE A 140 13.69 -7.22 -5.73
N LEU A 141 12.60 -6.59 -5.29
CA LEU A 141 11.25 -6.87 -5.80
C LEU A 141 11.12 -6.58 -7.29
N ALA A 142 11.73 -5.49 -7.78
CA ALA A 142 11.73 -5.13 -9.19
C ALA A 142 12.40 -6.19 -10.06
N VAL A 143 13.54 -6.75 -9.64
CA VAL A 143 14.22 -7.85 -10.35
C VAL A 143 13.32 -9.09 -10.43
N MET A 144 12.53 -9.36 -9.39
CA MET A 144 11.57 -10.47 -9.39
C MET A 144 10.26 -10.17 -10.12
N ASN A 145 10.10 -8.98 -10.71
CA ASN A 145 8.86 -8.50 -11.30
C ASN A 145 7.68 -8.48 -10.30
N VAL A 146 7.95 -8.19 -9.03
CA VAL A 146 6.95 -8.03 -7.97
C VAL A 146 6.72 -6.53 -7.71
N PRO A 147 5.47 -6.08 -7.50
CA PRO A 147 5.17 -4.70 -7.11
C PRO A 147 5.98 -4.19 -5.91
N THR A 148 6.42 -2.94 -5.98
CA THR A 148 7.17 -2.28 -4.91
C THR A 148 6.28 -1.83 -3.74
N ILE A 149 6.89 -1.65 -2.56
CA ILE A 149 6.24 -1.04 -1.40
C ILE A 149 6.56 0.46 -1.31
N SER A 150 5.57 1.29 -0.97
CA SER A 150 5.77 2.73 -0.77
C SER A 150 6.52 3.01 0.54
N TRP A 151 7.21 4.15 0.61
CA TRP A 151 8.00 4.49 1.78
C TRP A 151 7.15 4.65 3.05
N SER A 152 6.01 5.32 2.94
CA SER A 152 5.09 5.52 4.06
C SER A 152 4.54 4.20 4.60
N LEU A 153 4.27 3.24 3.71
CA LEU A 153 3.77 1.92 4.10
C LEU A 153 4.88 1.06 4.72
N TYR A 154 6.07 1.04 4.11
CA TYR A 154 7.26 0.39 4.69
C TYR A 154 7.51 0.88 6.12
N LYS A 155 7.52 2.19 6.35
CA LYS A 155 7.74 2.75 7.69
C LYS A 155 6.65 2.40 8.69
N ARG A 156 5.43 2.19 8.22
CA ARG A 156 4.34 1.75 9.08
C ARG A 156 4.58 0.33 9.60
N TYR A 157 4.94 -0.59 8.71
CA TYR A 157 5.31 -1.95 9.08
C TYR A 157 6.58 -2.00 9.93
N GLU A 158 7.60 -1.18 9.63
CA GLU A 158 8.83 -1.13 10.42
C GLU A 158 8.58 -0.69 11.88
N ARG A 159 7.70 0.29 12.10
CA ARG A 159 7.32 0.76 13.45
C ARG A 159 6.54 -0.29 14.23
N GLU A 160 5.72 -1.07 13.55
CA GLU A 160 4.96 -2.15 14.17
C GLU A 160 5.88 -3.27 14.67
N ILE A 161 6.83 -3.71 13.85
CA ILE A 161 7.69 -4.85 14.18
C ILE A 161 8.84 -4.47 15.14
N GLY A 162 9.20 -3.18 15.22
CA GLY A 162 10.31 -2.68 16.01
C GLY A 162 10.33 -3.17 17.47
N PRO A 163 9.23 -3.02 18.24
CA PRO A 163 9.16 -3.50 19.62
C PRO A 163 9.43 -5.00 19.77
N ALA A 164 8.92 -5.82 18.85
CA ALA A 164 9.14 -7.28 18.89
C ALA A 164 10.59 -7.65 18.59
N ILE A 165 11.25 -6.92 17.68
CA ILE A 165 12.68 -7.08 17.38
C ILE A 165 13.51 -6.70 18.62
N GLU A 166 13.21 -5.57 19.25
CA GLU A 166 13.92 -5.08 20.45
C GLU A 166 13.77 -6.04 21.62
N GLU A 167 12.56 -6.55 21.86
CA GLU A 167 12.30 -7.55 22.91
C GLU A 167 13.11 -8.84 22.67
N THR A 168 13.14 -9.32 21.43
CA THR A 168 13.91 -10.52 21.06
C THR A 168 15.42 -10.29 21.26
N ALA A 169 15.92 -9.12 20.88
CA ALA A 169 17.32 -8.75 21.10
C ALA A 169 17.67 -8.70 22.60
N LYS A 170 16.83 -8.08 23.44
CA LYS A 170 17.01 -8.03 24.90
C LYS A 170 17.09 -9.42 25.51
N LYS A 171 16.15 -10.29 25.18
CA LYS A 171 16.14 -11.69 25.66
C LYS A 171 17.42 -12.43 25.24
N SER A 172 17.91 -12.20 24.03
CA SER A 172 19.15 -12.82 23.56
C SER A 172 20.39 -12.35 24.32
N CYS A 173 20.45 -11.06 24.69
CA CYS A 173 21.56 -10.53 25.49
C CYS A 173 21.53 -11.07 26.93
N SER A 174 20.37 -11.05 27.59
CA SER A 174 20.26 -11.57 28.96
C SER A 174 20.59 -13.05 29.05
N ALA A 175 20.16 -13.86 28.09
CA ALA A 175 20.49 -15.29 28.05
C ALA A 175 22.00 -15.56 27.79
N ALA A 176 22.74 -14.60 27.25
CA ALA A 176 24.18 -14.70 27.06
C ALA A 176 24.97 -14.30 28.31
N GLU A 177 24.39 -13.47 29.18
CA GLU A 177 24.99 -13.06 30.47
C GLU A 177 24.86 -14.14 31.56
N GLU A 178 23.90 -15.06 31.42
CA GLU A 178 23.66 -16.18 32.35
C GLU A 178 24.50 -17.44 32.04
N ARG A 179 25.40 -17.39 31.04
CA ARG A 179 26.30 -18.49 30.64
C ARG A 179 27.74 -18.19 31.00
#